data_AF-A0A9D8C3Y3-F1
#
_entry.id   AF-A0A9D8C3Y3-F1
#
_cell.length_a   1.000
_cell.length_b   1.000
_cell.length_c   1.000
_cell.angle_alpha   90.00
_cell.angle_beta   90.00
_cell.angle_gamma   90.00
#
_symmetry.space_group_name_H-M   'P 1'
#
loop_
_entity.id
_entity.type
_entity.pdbx_description
1 polymer ?
#
loop_
_entity_poly.entity_id
_entity_poly.type
_entity_poly.pdbx_seq_one_letter_code
_entity_poly.pdbx_strand_id
1 'polypeptide(L)'
;MTARFIESAWDGITIPAAQVCKRFGGNGATPRLALDGYHSGTQVILLAFNDETYEPMNNGGHGIVGFRINGKYASTGSLPGETNIISQGNFIVADNRLGQSPGYLPPCSGGQGHLYSVTVMAVTWADTNPPYYRVLNQTRVELGRY
;
A
#
# COMPACT_ATOMS: atom_id res chain seq x y z
N MET A 1 5.55 -14.22 6.21
CA MET A 1 4.99 -14.20 4.85
C MET A 1 5.95 -13.53 3.90
N THR A 2 5.80 -13.77 2.61
CA THR A 2 6.53 -13.08 1.53
C THR A 2 5.55 -12.27 0.70
N ALA A 3 6.06 -11.20 0.09
CA ALA A 3 5.34 -10.38 -0.86
C ALA A 3 6.29 -10.03 -2.01
N ARG A 4 5.86 -10.25 -3.24
CA ARG A 4 6.66 -10.02 -4.45
C ARG A 4 5.86 -9.30 -5.52
N PHE A 5 6.51 -8.39 -6.25
CA PHE A 5 5.89 -7.76 -7.41
C PHE A 5 5.49 -8.83 -8.44
N ILE A 6 4.30 -8.67 -9.01
CA ILE A 6 3.80 -9.49 -10.11
C ILE A 6 3.58 -8.69 -11.40
N GLU A 7 4.21 -7.52 -11.45
CA GLU A 7 4.23 -6.65 -12.62
C GLU A 7 5.64 -6.10 -12.79
N SER A 8 6.06 -5.90 -14.04
CA SER A 8 7.45 -5.61 -14.38
C SER A 8 7.88 -4.17 -14.10
N ALA A 9 6.94 -3.27 -13.83
CA ALA A 9 7.26 -1.86 -13.62
C ALA A 9 8.01 -1.64 -12.29
N TRP A 10 7.65 -2.38 -11.24
CA TRP A 10 8.26 -2.24 -9.91
C TRP A 10 9.43 -3.19 -9.75
N ASP A 11 10.60 -2.63 -9.42
CA ASP A 11 11.84 -3.38 -9.19
C ASP A 11 12.34 -3.28 -7.74
N GLY A 12 11.71 -2.44 -6.92
CA GLY A 12 12.11 -2.16 -5.55
C GLY A 12 13.32 -1.23 -5.42
N ILE A 13 13.80 -0.67 -6.53
CA ILE A 13 14.98 0.20 -6.61
C ILE A 13 14.54 1.62 -6.97
N THR A 14 13.73 1.78 -8.01
CA THR A 14 13.27 3.10 -8.50
C THR A 14 11.77 3.11 -8.65
N ILE A 15 11.12 4.18 -8.15
CA ILE A 15 9.68 4.34 -8.36
C ILE A 15 9.43 4.57 -9.85
N PRO A 16 8.52 3.79 -10.48
CA PRO A 16 8.24 3.97 -11.89
C PRO A 16 7.65 5.35 -12.15
N ALA A 17 8.04 6.02 -13.25
CA ALA A 17 7.60 7.38 -13.54
C ALA A 17 6.07 7.55 -13.61
N ALA A 18 5.34 6.53 -14.08
CA ALA A 18 3.88 6.55 -14.08
C ALA A 18 3.26 6.45 -12.67
N GLN A 19 4.03 5.98 -11.69
CA GLN A 19 3.60 5.65 -10.34
C GLN A 19 3.83 6.78 -9.32
N VAL A 20 4.28 7.95 -9.76
CA VAL A 20 4.38 9.17 -8.95
C VAL A 20 3.05 9.92 -8.93
N CYS A 21 2.91 10.91 -8.03
CA CYS A 21 1.68 11.71 -7.93
C CYS A 21 1.43 12.58 -9.18
N LYS A 22 0.17 12.99 -9.38
CA LYS A 22 -0.25 13.83 -10.52
C LYS A 22 0.51 15.15 -10.62
N ARG A 23 0.88 15.73 -9.48
CA ARG A 23 1.65 16.98 -9.42
C ARG A 23 2.97 16.90 -10.19
N PHE A 24 3.59 15.71 -10.26
CA PHE A 24 4.84 15.49 -10.97
C PHE A 24 4.68 14.62 -12.23
N GLY A 25 3.47 14.63 -12.82
CA GLY A 25 3.19 14.03 -14.14
C GLY A 25 2.85 12.54 -14.14
N GLY A 26 2.74 11.90 -12.97
CA GLY A 26 2.28 10.51 -12.85
C GLY A 26 0.76 10.38 -12.69
N ASN A 27 0.28 9.15 -12.57
CA ASN A 27 -1.10 8.82 -12.21
C ASN A 27 -1.09 7.67 -11.18
N GLY A 28 -0.22 7.80 -10.18
CA GLY A 28 0.26 6.64 -9.43
C GLY A 28 -0.80 5.78 -8.78
N ALA A 29 -0.46 4.51 -8.63
CA ALA A 29 -1.30 3.45 -8.13
C ALA A 29 -0.47 2.52 -7.25
N THR A 30 -1.14 1.73 -6.42
CA THR A 30 -0.46 0.75 -5.58
C THR A 30 0.12 -0.39 -6.43
N PRO A 31 1.27 -0.97 -6.04
CA PRO A 31 1.81 -2.15 -6.71
C PRO A 31 0.90 -3.37 -6.52
N ARG A 32 0.93 -4.26 -7.50
CA ARG A 32 0.37 -5.61 -7.40
C ARG A 32 1.41 -6.54 -6.77
N LEU A 33 1.02 -7.19 -5.67
CA LEU A 33 1.87 -8.11 -4.93
C LEU A 33 1.26 -9.49 -4.90
N ALA A 34 2.04 -10.53 -5.22
CA ALA A 34 1.70 -11.90 -4.84
C ALA A 34 2.17 -12.16 -3.41
N LEU A 35 1.29 -12.75 -2.61
CA LEU A 35 1.51 -13.03 -1.20
C LEU A 35 1.55 -14.53 -0.96
N ASP A 36 2.49 -14.96 -0.12
CA ASP A 36 2.63 -16.37 0.27
C ASP A 36 3.05 -16.51 1.74
N GLY A 37 2.68 -17.63 2.35
CA GLY A 37 3.02 -17.93 3.75
C GLY A 37 2.44 -16.97 4.78
N TYR A 38 1.26 -16.40 4.51
CA TYR A 38 0.48 -15.67 5.51
C TYR A 38 -0.28 -16.62 6.44
N HIS A 39 -0.64 -16.12 7.62
CA HIS A 39 -1.29 -16.94 8.66
C HIS A 39 -2.67 -17.45 8.18
N SER A 40 -3.05 -18.68 8.54
CA SER A 40 -4.33 -19.28 8.08
C SER A 40 -5.58 -18.53 8.56
N GLY A 41 -5.47 -17.83 9.69
CA GLY A 41 -6.51 -16.96 10.24
C GLY A 41 -6.59 -15.56 9.62
N THR A 42 -5.82 -15.27 8.57
CA THR A 42 -5.89 -13.97 7.87
C THR A 42 -7.24 -13.82 7.16
N GLN A 43 -7.86 -12.65 7.34
CA GLN A 43 -9.12 -12.28 6.69
C GLN A 43 -8.94 -11.09 5.74
N VAL A 44 -7.97 -10.22 6.06
CA VAL A 44 -7.66 -9.01 5.29
C VAL A 44 -6.14 -8.87 5.16
N ILE A 45 -5.71 -8.38 4.02
CA ILE A 45 -4.37 -7.86 3.81
C ILE A 45 -4.43 -6.34 3.84
N LEU A 46 -3.62 -5.72 4.69
CA LEU A 46 -3.45 -4.28 4.73
C LEU A 46 -2.10 -3.91 4.10
N LEU A 47 -2.11 -2.89 3.26
CA LEU A 47 -0.91 -2.24 2.73
C LEU A 47 -0.81 -0.86 3.35
N ALA A 48 0.20 -0.65 4.19
CA ALA A 48 0.53 0.66 4.75
C ALA A 48 1.73 1.24 3.99
N PHE A 49 1.52 2.35 3.30
CA PHE A 49 2.55 2.98 2.46
C PHE A 49 3.36 4.00 3.26
N ASN A 50 4.68 3.94 3.09
CA ASN A 50 5.63 4.66 3.91
C ASN A 50 6.58 5.49 3.05
N ASP A 51 6.92 6.68 3.55
CA ASP A 51 8.16 7.37 3.20
C ASP A 51 9.12 7.22 4.38
N GLU A 52 10.19 6.47 4.16
CA GLU A 52 11.16 6.08 5.19
C GLU A 52 12.18 7.18 5.47
N THR A 53 12.19 8.20 4.61
CA THR A 53 13.07 9.36 4.67
C THR A 53 12.33 10.63 5.07
N TYR A 54 11.00 10.56 5.21
CA TYR A 54 10.16 11.66 5.64
C TYR A 54 9.19 11.18 6.73
N GLU A 55 9.62 11.34 7.99
CA GLU A 55 8.94 10.81 9.18
C GLU A 55 7.43 11.10 9.27
N PRO A 56 6.92 12.30 8.91
CA PRO A 56 5.47 12.54 8.90
C PRO A 56 4.69 11.54 8.05
N MET A 57 5.32 10.97 7.03
CA MET A 57 4.74 10.05 6.06
C MET A 57 5.14 8.59 6.24
N ASN A 58 5.89 8.26 7.30
CA ASN A 58 6.22 6.87 7.64
C ASN A 58 5.04 6.15 8.34
N ASN A 59 5.11 4.83 8.54
CA ASN A 59 4.11 4.02 9.25
C ASN A 59 2.68 4.14 8.70
N GLY A 60 2.51 4.08 7.37
CA GLY A 60 1.23 4.24 6.68
C GLY A 60 0.85 5.69 6.40
N GLY A 61 1.79 6.64 6.49
CA GLY A 61 1.51 8.05 6.31
C GLY A 61 1.07 8.42 4.88
N HIS A 62 1.43 7.62 3.88
CA HIS A 62 0.90 7.74 2.51
C HIS A 62 -0.51 7.15 2.35
N GLY A 63 -1.09 6.59 3.41
CA GLY A 63 -2.39 5.94 3.41
C GLY A 63 -2.28 4.44 3.63
N ILE A 64 -3.39 3.86 4.08
CA ILE A 64 -3.53 2.43 4.34
C ILE A 64 -4.74 1.91 3.58
N VAL A 65 -4.54 0.87 2.78
CA VAL A 65 -5.61 0.23 2.01
C VAL A 65 -5.74 -1.24 2.40
N GLY A 66 -6.95 -1.78 2.30
CA GLY A 66 -7.29 -3.15 2.64
C GLY A 66 -7.84 -3.95 1.47
N PHE A 67 -7.47 -5.22 1.43
CA PHE A 67 -7.93 -6.23 0.48
C PHE A 67 -8.54 -7.40 1.25
N ARG A 68 -9.82 -7.69 1.05
CA ARG A 68 -10.41 -8.94 1.58
C ARG A 68 -9.86 -10.13 0.80
N ILE A 69 -9.44 -11.18 1.49
CA ILE A 69 -8.89 -12.37 0.86
C ILE A 69 -9.87 -13.53 0.92
N ASN A 70 -10.00 -14.26 -0.19
CA ASN A 70 -10.83 -15.45 -0.31
C ASN A 70 -9.93 -16.65 -0.65
N GLY A 71 -9.30 -17.26 0.35
CA GLY A 71 -8.48 -18.47 0.19
C GLY A 71 -7.02 -18.34 0.60
N LYS A 72 -6.19 -19.31 0.18
CA LYS A 72 -4.77 -19.48 0.56
C LYS A 72 -3.76 -18.73 -0.32
N TYR A 73 -4.18 -18.27 -1.49
CA TYR A 73 -3.35 -17.47 -2.38
C TYR A 73 -4.04 -16.12 -2.58
N ALA A 74 -3.34 -15.06 -2.20
CA ALA A 74 -3.83 -13.71 -2.35
C ALA A 74 -2.84 -12.93 -3.22
N SER A 75 -3.35 -12.29 -4.25
CA SER A 75 -2.66 -11.19 -4.91
C SER A 75 -3.39 -9.90 -4.59
N THR A 76 -2.66 -8.83 -4.31
CA THR A 76 -3.25 -7.50 -4.24
C THR A 76 -3.55 -7.01 -5.66
N GLY A 77 -4.68 -6.33 -5.82
CA GLY A 77 -4.96 -5.53 -7.01
C GLY A 77 -4.08 -4.27 -7.02
N SER A 78 -4.11 -3.55 -8.14
CA SER A 78 -3.60 -2.19 -8.20
C SER A 78 -4.75 -1.23 -7.93
N LEU A 79 -4.57 -0.33 -6.96
CA LEU A 79 -5.55 0.70 -6.60
C LEU A 79 -5.03 2.07 -7.03
N PRO A 80 -5.84 2.88 -7.72
CA PRO A 80 -5.45 4.24 -8.07
C PRO A 80 -5.20 5.07 -6.81
N GLY A 81 -4.17 5.92 -6.86
CA GLY A 81 -3.90 6.93 -5.85
C GLY A 81 -4.73 8.19 -6.06
N GLU A 82 -4.72 9.05 -5.05
CA GLU A 82 -5.38 10.36 -5.05
C GLU A 82 -6.88 10.28 -5.36
N THR A 83 -7.52 9.20 -4.92
CA THR A 83 -8.96 8.95 -5.10
C THR A 83 -9.52 8.05 -4.00
N ASN A 84 -10.82 8.19 -3.73
CA ASN A 84 -11.61 7.24 -2.93
C ASN A 84 -12.35 6.21 -3.79
N ILE A 85 -12.19 6.27 -5.13
CA ILE A 85 -12.81 5.34 -6.07
C ILE A 85 -11.94 4.09 -6.14
N ILE A 86 -12.39 3.03 -5.48
CA ILE A 86 -11.70 1.75 -5.37
C ILE A 86 -12.60 0.62 -5.86
N SER A 87 -12.00 -0.40 -6.46
CA SER A 87 -12.74 -1.56 -6.97
C SER A 87 -13.42 -2.34 -5.84
N GLN A 88 -14.55 -3.00 -6.14
CA GLN A 88 -15.30 -3.80 -5.17
C GLN A 88 -14.41 -4.79 -4.41
N GLY A 89 -14.60 -4.88 -3.09
CA GLY A 89 -13.84 -5.77 -2.19
C GLY A 89 -12.59 -5.13 -1.57
N ASN A 90 -12.16 -3.97 -2.06
CA ASN A 90 -11.07 -3.18 -1.51
C ASN A 90 -11.61 -1.98 -0.73
N PHE A 91 -10.86 -1.48 0.24
CA PHE A 91 -11.28 -0.36 1.08
C PHE A 91 -10.09 0.49 1.54
N ILE A 92 -10.36 1.77 1.84
CA ILE A 92 -9.40 2.66 2.50
C ILE A 92 -9.57 2.46 4.01
N VAL A 93 -8.47 2.17 4.70
CA VAL A 93 -8.43 2.07 6.17
C VAL A 93 -8.05 3.42 6.78
N ALA A 94 -7.12 4.13 6.15
CA ALA A 94 -6.73 5.47 6.53
C ALA A 94 -6.29 6.25 5.29
N ASP A 95 -6.72 7.50 5.20
CA ASP A 95 -6.21 8.45 4.20
C ASP A 95 -4.75 8.82 4.49
N ASN A 96 -4.07 9.36 3.48
CA ASN A 96 -2.75 9.95 3.67
C ASN A 96 -2.79 11.12 4.67
N ARG A 97 -1.71 11.27 5.45
CA ARG A 97 -1.63 12.24 6.55
C ARG A 97 -1.45 13.69 6.09
N LEU A 98 -1.01 13.92 4.85
CA LEU A 98 -0.90 15.29 4.31
C LEU A 98 -2.25 15.88 3.91
N GLY A 99 -3.30 15.06 3.75
CA GLY A 99 -4.63 15.51 3.35
C GLY A 99 -4.63 16.23 1.99
N GLN A 100 -3.63 15.98 1.14
CA GLN A 100 -3.49 16.63 -0.17
C GLN A 100 -4.49 16.08 -1.20
N SER A 101 -4.90 14.82 -1.01
CA SER A 101 -5.85 14.10 -1.83
C SER A 101 -6.50 13.00 -0.99
N PRO A 102 -7.64 12.43 -1.41
CA PRO A 102 -8.22 11.27 -0.73
C PRO A 102 -7.40 10.00 -0.98
N GLY A 103 -7.46 9.07 -0.05
CA GLY A 103 -6.88 7.73 -0.15
C GLY A 103 -5.35 7.71 -0.10
N TYR A 104 -4.80 6.76 -0.85
CA TYR A 104 -3.36 6.60 -1.02
C TYR A 104 -2.75 7.78 -1.78
N LEU A 105 -1.72 8.39 -1.22
CA LEU A 105 -0.89 9.38 -1.90
C LEU A 105 0.33 8.69 -2.53
N PRO A 106 0.47 8.66 -3.85
CA PRO A 106 1.69 8.15 -4.49
C PRO A 106 2.94 8.98 -4.12
N PRO A 107 4.16 8.49 -4.37
CA PRO A 107 5.39 9.26 -4.20
C PRO A 107 5.28 10.66 -4.81
N CYS A 108 5.52 11.67 -3.98
CA CYS A 108 5.26 13.08 -4.30
C CYS A 108 6.36 14.01 -3.75
N SER A 109 7.57 13.48 -3.57
CA SER A 109 8.78 14.23 -3.15
C SER A 109 9.33 15.17 -4.22
N GLY A 110 8.98 14.95 -5.49
CA GLY A 110 9.47 15.75 -6.62
C GLY A 110 10.91 15.43 -7.02
N GLY A 111 11.35 14.18 -6.88
CA GLY A 111 12.69 13.76 -7.32
C GLY A 111 13.79 13.94 -6.25
N GLN A 112 13.43 14.05 -4.97
CA GLN A 112 14.37 14.29 -3.87
C GLN A 112 15.08 13.02 -3.37
N GLY A 113 14.83 11.86 -3.99
CA GLY A 113 15.50 10.61 -3.66
C GLY A 113 14.97 9.93 -2.40
N HIS A 114 13.73 10.21 -2.02
CA HIS A 114 13.08 9.62 -0.84
C HIS A 114 12.93 8.11 -1.01
N LEU A 115 13.08 7.36 0.08
CA LEU A 115 12.94 5.90 0.08
C LEU A 115 11.50 5.53 0.44
N TYR A 116 10.83 4.83 -0.46
CA TYR A 116 9.47 4.37 -0.26
C TYR A 116 9.41 2.88 0.01
N SER A 117 8.51 2.50 0.92
CA SER A 117 8.22 1.10 1.22
C SER A 117 6.72 0.88 1.39
N VAL A 118 6.33 -0.38 1.41
CA VAL A 118 5.02 -0.82 1.87
C VAL A 118 5.18 -1.88 2.95
N THR A 119 4.52 -1.66 4.08
CA THR A 119 4.33 -2.69 5.10
C THR A 119 3.08 -3.47 4.74
N VAL A 120 3.27 -4.74 4.40
CA VAL A 120 2.20 -5.70 4.13
C VAL A 120 1.86 -6.37 5.46
N MET A 121 0.60 -6.30 5.88
CA MET A 121 0.12 -6.91 7.13
C MET A 121 -1.00 -7.89 6.82
N ALA A 122 -0.87 -9.11 7.33
CA ALA A 122 -1.95 -10.09 7.33
C ALA A 122 -2.67 -10.01 8.68
N VAL A 123 -3.96 -9.71 8.65
CA VAL A 123 -4.71 -9.36 9.87
C VAL A 123 -5.99 -10.18 10.03
N THR A 124 -6.43 -10.35 11.27
CA THR A 124 -7.85 -10.58 11.55
C THR A 124 -8.61 -9.28 11.36
N TRP A 125 -9.90 -9.35 11.06
CA TRP A 125 -10.72 -8.19 10.79
C TRP A 125 -12.03 -8.24 11.57
N ALA A 126 -12.35 -7.15 12.26
CA ALA A 126 -13.65 -6.92 12.87
C ALA A 126 -14.26 -5.66 12.27
N ASP A 127 -15.44 -5.80 11.67
CA ASP A 127 -16.22 -4.72 11.09
C ASP A 127 -16.89 -3.87 12.19
N THR A 128 -16.06 -3.18 12.99
CA THR A 128 -16.46 -2.19 14.01
C THR A 128 -16.28 -0.75 13.48
N ASN A 129 -16.75 0.25 14.23
CA ASN A 129 -16.52 1.66 13.92
C ASN A 129 -15.81 2.36 15.11
N PRO A 130 -14.50 2.65 15.02
CA PRO A 130 -13.57 2.36 13.91
C PRO A 130 -13.27 0.86 13.76
N PRO A 131 -12.79 0.40 12.59
CA PRO A 131 -12.46 -1.01 12.40
C PRO A 131 -11.33 -1.45 13.33
N TYR A 132 -11.48 -2.64 13.91
CA TYR A 132 -10.47 -3.26 14.73
C TYR A 132 -9.81 -4.42 13.99
N TYR A 133 -8.50 -4.52 14.09
CA TYR A 133 -7.74 -5.62 13.51
C TYR A 133 -6.57 -6.01 14.41
N ARG A 134 -6.14 -7.26 14.29
CA ARG A 134 -4.92 -7.77 14.95
C ARG A 134 -3.97 -8.28 13.88
N VAL A 135 -2.74 -7.79 13.91
CA VAL A 135 -1.68 -8.27 13.03
C VAL A 135 -1.30 -9.70 13.43
N LEU A 136 -1.38 -10.62 12.47
CA LEU A 136 -0.98 -12.02 12.63
C LEU A 136 0.46 -12.23 12.17
N ASN A 137 0.82 -11.64 11.03
CA ASN A 137 2.19 -11.47 10.58
C ASN A 137 2.30 -10.30 9.60
N GLN A 138 3.53 -9.83 9.38
CA GLN A 138 3.81 -8.73 8.47
C GLN A 138 5.12 -8.94 7.72
N THR A 139 5.29 -8.23 6.61
CA THR A 139 6.57 -8.11 5.89
C THR A 139 6.68 -6.72 5.27
N ARG A 140 7.90 -6.28 4.98
CA ARG A 140 8.18 -5.00 4.33
C ARG A 140 8.67 -5.26 2.92
N VAL A 141 8.18 -4.48 1.96
CA VAL A 141 8.64 -4.48 0.57
C VAL A 141 9.14 -3.08 0.25
N GLU A 142 10.38 -2.97 -0.20
CA GLU A 142 10.91 -1.71 -0.70
C GLU A 142 10.33 -1.45 -2.09
N LEU A 143 9.81 -0.25 -2.30
CA LEU A 143 9.21 0.17 -3.57
C LEU A 143 10.24 0.86 -4.47
N GLY A 144 11.27 1.43 -3.85
CA GLY A 144 12.34 2.14 -4.53
C GLY A 144 12.43 3.60 -4.09
N ARG A 145 13.22 4.37 -4.83
CA ARG A 145 13.44 5.80 -4.58
C ARG A 145 12.76 6.69 -5.60
N TYR A 146 12.28 7.85 -5.13
CA TYR A 146 11.82 8.98 -5.94
C TYR A 146 12.27 10.32 -5.34
#